data_AF-A0A562BV18-F1
#
_entry.id   AF-A0A562BV18-F1
#
_cell.length_a   1.000
_cell.length_b   1.000
_cell.length_c   1.000
_cell.angle_alpha   90.00
_cell.angle_beta   90.00
_cell.angle_gamma   90.00
#
_symmetry.space_group_name_H-M   'P 1'
#
loop_
_entity.id
_entity.type
_entity.pdbx_description
1 polymer ?
#
loop_
_entity_poly.entity_id
_entity_poly.type
_entity_poly.pdbx_seq_one_letter_code
_entity_poly.pdbx_strand_id
1 'polypeptide(L)'
;MGRWSRMPCMLAIAAACGLALAQDGDDPLGERRALDDGAIVHTERMEDGLYFDRWYVWPLVEFDEPVPGLYNVLRDGKSGELSATLAVDCEARTAKWEGGVLYGSEMVGQDDLDRIAPPEVARNVIERYCAGADTGSP
;
A
#
# COMPACT_ATOMS: atom_id res chain seq x y z
N MET A 1 27.14 -18.95 -59.01
CA MET A 1 27.03 -17.48 -59.04
C MET A 1 25.57 -17.09 -58.82
N GLY A 2 25.23 -16.47 -57.67
CA GLY A 2 23.98 -15.74 -57.34
C GLY A 2 22.66 -16.54 -57.39
N ARG A 3 21.59 -16.30 -56.62
CA ARG A 3 21.20 -15.33 -55.60
C ARG A 3 19.99 -15.94 -54.85
N TRP A 4 19.96 -15.75 -53.53
CA TRP A 4 18.82 -15.27 -52.73
C TRP A 4 17.70 -16.22 -52.28
N SER A 5 17.75 -16.48 -50.96
CA SER A 5 16.77 -16.00 -49.98
C SER A 5 15.37 -16.60 -50.04
N ARG A 6 15.08 -17.51 -49.09
CA ARG A 6 13.82 -17.55 -48.34
C ARG A 6 14.09 -17.99 -46.90
N MET A 7 14.32 -17.01 -46.03
CA MET A 7 14.10 -17.14 -44.58
C MET A 7 12.59 -17.34 -44.36
N PRO A 8 12.15 -18.30 -43.53
CA PRO A 8 10.78 -18.29 -43.05
C PRO A 8 10.64 -17.24 -41.94
N CYS A 9 9.96 -16.14 -42.25
CA CYS A 9 9.26 -15.35 -41.25
C CYS A 9 8.23 -16.25 -40.55
N MET A 10 8.42 -16.52 -39.26
CA MET A 10 7.31 -16.82 -38.37
C MET A 10 7.23 -15.70 -37.33
N LEU A 11 6.43 -14.69 -37.66
CA LEU A 11 5.72 -13.94 -36.64
C LEU A 11 4.61 -14.85 -36.10
N ALA A 12 4.62 -15.11 -34.80
CA ALA A 12 3.41 -15.39 -34.05
C ALA A 12 3.63 -14.91 -32.61
N ILE A 13 3.19 -13.67 -32.38
CA ILE A 13 2.91 -13.13 -31.06
C ILE A 13 1.77 -13.99 -30.49
N ALA A 14 2.05 -14.77 -29.45
CA ALA A 14 1.03 -15.47 -28.68
C ALA A 14 1.12 -15.03 -27.22
N ALA A 15 0.35 -13.98 -26.95
CA ALA A 15 -0.35 -13.67 -25.70
C ALA A 15 0.32 -14.10 -24.39
N ALA A 16 0.86 -13.11 -23.69
CA ALA A 16 0.81 -13.08 -22.23
C ALA A 16 -0.67 -13.04 -21.80
N CYS A 17 -1.28 -14.21 -21.64
CA CYS A 17 -2.48 -14.36 -20.83
C CYS A 17 -2.03 -14.75 -19.43
N GLY A 18 -1.89 -13.74 -18.56
CA GLY A 18 -1.85 -13.97 -17.13
C GLY A 18 -3.05 -14.81 -16.73
N LEU A 19 -2.83 -15.79 -15.86
CA LEU A 19 -3.90 -16.49 -15.18
C LEU A 19 -4.66 -15.45 -14.33
N ALA A 20 -5.73 -14.91 -14.89
CA ALA A 20 -6.86 -14.44 -14.11
C ALA A 20 -7.54 -15.70 -13.56
N LEU A 21 -7.19 -16.09 -12.33
CA LEU A 21 -7.97 -17.06 -11.60
C LEU A 21 -9.32 -16.42 -11.28
N ALA A 22 -10.36 -17.16 -11.65
CA ALA A 22 -11.75 -16.78 -11.67
C ALA A 22 -12.24 -16.24 -10.32
N GLN A 23 -13.03 -15.18 -10.44
CA GLN A 23 -13.99 -14.71 -9.46
C GLN A 23 -15.12 -15.74 -9.32
N ASP A 24 -15.47 -16.08 -8.08
CA ASP A 24 -16.76 -16.58 -7.60
C ASP A 24 -16.70 -16.34 -6.07
N GLY A 25 -17.63 -15.72 -5.36
CA GLY A 25 -18.99 -15.23 -5.61
C GLY A 25 -19.57 -14.96 -4.23
N ASP A 26 -20.32 -13.86 -4.07
CA ASP A 26 -21.00 -13.43 -2.83
C ASP A 26 -20.13 -12.90 -1.67
N ASP A 27 -19.38 -11.83 -1.93
CA ASP A 27 -19.03 -10.89 -0.86
C ASP A 27 -19.61 -9.50 -1.19
N PRO A 28 -20.67 -9.02 -0.49
CA PRO A 28 -21.19 -7.67 -0.67
C PRO A 28 -20.21 -6.57 -0.20
N LEU A 29 -19.04 -6.96 0.33
CA LEU A 29 -17.89 -6.08 0.60
C LEU A 29 -16.78 -6.20 -0.46
N GLY A 30 -16.91 -7.12 -1.42
CA GLY A 30 -15.91 -7.43 -2.47
C GLY A 30 -15.66 -6.33 -3.49
N GLU A 31 -16.40 -5.21 -3.44
CA GLU A 31 -16.11 -4.00 -4.22
C GLU A 31 -15.26 -2.97 -3.45
N ARG A 32 -15.04 -3.14 -2.13
CA ARG A 32 -14.17 -2.25 -1.36
C ARG A 32 -12.71 -2.72 -1.48
N ARG A 33 -12.12 -2.32 -2.60
CA ARG A 33 -10.67 -2.24 -2.86
C ARG A 33 -10.01 -3.62 -3.01
N ALA A 34 -9.79 -4.01 -4.27
CA ALA A 34 -8.46 -4.49 -4.61
C ALA A 34 -7.49 -3.36 -4.19
N LEU A 35 -7.05 -3.38 -2.94
CA LEU A 35 -6.07 -2.43 -2.43
C LEU A 35 -4.83 -2.62 -3.29
N ASP A 36 -4.54 -1.59 -4.10
CA ASP A 36 -3.39 -1.55 -4.99
C ASP A 36 -2.14 -2.03 -4.24
N ASP A 37 -1.42 -3.01 -4.78
CA ASP A 37 -0.16 -3.48 -4.20
C ASP A 37 0.84 -2.29 -4.07
N GLY A 38 0.68 -1.25 -4.89
CA GLY A 38 1.41 0.02 -4.78
C GLY A 38 1.14 0.80 -3.49
N ALA A 39 0.01 0.57 -2.82
CA ALA A 39 -0.33 1.19 -1.53
C ALA A 39 0.30 0.46 -0.34
N ILE A 40 0.80 -0.77 -0.49
CA ILE A 40 1.40 -1.54 0.61
C ILE A 40 2.73 -0.90 1.02
N VAL A 41 2.85 -0.47 2.28
CA VAL A 41 4.11 0.01 2.87
C VAL A 41 4.81 -1.05 3.68
N HIS A 42 4.09 -2.01 4.26
CA HIS A 42 4.70 -3.04 5.09
C HIS A 42 3.89 -4.33 5.04
N THR A 43 4.58 -5.47 5.08
CA THR A 43 3.98 -6.78 5.31
C THR A 43 4.67 -7.41 6.49
N GLU A 44 3.94 -7.59 7.57
CA GLU A 44 4.39 -8.27 8.77
C GLU A 44 3.98 -9.74 8.68
N ARG A 45 4.96 -10.65 8.73
CA ARG A 45 4.68 -12.10 8.73
C ARG A 45 4.71 -12.61 10.17
N MET A 46 3.70 -13.39 10.52
CA MET A 46 3.61 -14.05 11.83
C MET A 46 4.57 -15.25 11.90
N GLU A 47 4.81 -15.79 13.10
CA GLU A 47 5.85 -16.80 13.38
C GLU A 47 5.82 -18.04 12.47
N ASP A 48 4.65 -18.43 11.95
CA ASP A 48 4.51 -19.58 11.05
C ASP A 48 4.64 -19.22 9.56
N GLY A 49 4.74 -17.94 9.23
CA GLY A 49 4.84 -17.40 7.87
C GLY A 49 3.59 -17.59 7.01
N LEU A 50 2.54 -18.23 7.54
CA LEU A 50 1.27 -18.51 6.86
C LEU A 50 0.28 -17.37 7.04
N TYR A 51 0.37 -16.67 8.16
CA TYR A 51 -0.43 -15.48 8.45
C TYR A 51 0.40 -14.21 8.32
N PHE A 52 -0.23 -13.14 7.87
CA PHE A 52 0.40 -11.84 7.75
C PHE A 52 -0.59 -10.72 8.08
N ASP A 53 -0.03 -9.58 8.44
CA ASP A 53 -0.70 -8.29 8.41
C ASP A 53 -0.08 -7.46 7.28
N ARG A 54 -0.93 -6.85 6.45
CA ARG A 54 -0.53 -5.89 5.43
C ARG A 54 -0.95 -4.50 5.84
N TRP A 55 -0.01 -3.58 5.69
CA TRP A 55 -0.18 -2.17 6.00
C TRP A 55 -0.17 -1.38 4.70
N TYR A 56 -1.25 -0.64 4.49
CA TYR A 56 -1.52 0.14 3.31
C TYR A 56 -1.53 1.62 3.68
N VAL A 57 -1.11 2.47 2.75
CA VAL A 57 -1.12 3.91 2.92
C VAL A 57 -1.60 4.62 1.66
N TRP A 58 -2.32 5.72 1.83
CA TRP A 58 -2.62 6.67 0.77
C TRP A 58 -2.80 8.08 1.37
N PRO A 59 -2.65 9.15 0.57
CA PRO A 59 -2.91 10.51 1.04
C PRO A 59 -4.31 10.65 1.66
N LEU A 60 -4.43 11.37 2.76
CA LEU A 60 -5.74 11.80 3.26
C LEU A 60 -6.33 12.81 2.26
N VAL A 61 -7.60 12.64 1.90
CA VAL A 61 -8.30 13.51 0.95
C VAL A 61 -9.50 14.12 1.65
N GLU A 62 -9.60 15.44 1.62
CA GLU A 62 -10.75 16.21 2.08
C GLU A 62 -11.23 17.10 0.93
N PHE A 63 -12.54 17.12 0.68
CA PHE A 63 -13.14 17.90 -0.42
C PHE A 63 -12.45 17.65 -1.79
N ASP A 64 -12.14 16.38 -2.08
CA ASP A 64 -11.44 15.94 -3.29
C ASP A 64 -9.98 16.43 -3.46
N GLU A 65 -9.41 17.06 -2.43
CA GLU A 65 -8.02 17.52 -2.41
C GLU A 65 -7.18 16.76 -1.35
N PRO A 66 -5.94 16.34 -1.67
CA PRO A 66 -5.07 15.71 -0.69
C PRO A 66 -4.65 16.73 0.37
N VAL A 67 -4.79 16.36 1.65
CA VAL A 67 -4.33 17.17 2.77
C VAL A 67 -2.81 16.97 2.93
N PRO A 68 -1.99 18.02 2.76
CA PRO A 68 -0.54 17.89 2.82
C PRO A 68 -0.07 17.31 4.15
N GLY A 69 0.82 16.30 4.08
CA GLY A 69 1.42 15.68 5.26
C GLY A 69 0.50 14.73 6.03
N LEU A 70 -0.76 14.53 5.63
CA LEU A 70 -1.66 13.58 6.28
C LEU A 70 -1.93 12.36 5.38
N TYR A 71 -1.85 11.18 5.98
CA TYR A 71 -2.00 9.91 5.29
C TYR A 71 -2.97 9.01 6.04
N ASN A 72 -3.85 8.34 5.30
CA ASN A 72 -4.63 7.23 5.84
C ASN A 72 -3.75 5.98 5.85
N VAL A 73 -3.74 5.28 6.98
CA VAL A 73 -3.08 3.99 7.14
C VAL A 73 -4.13 2.94 7.48
N LEU A 74 -4.09 1.82 6.76
CA LEU A 74 -4.95 0.67 7.02
C LEU A 74 -4.08 -0.56 7.28
N ARG A 75 -4.39 -1.30 8.34
CA ARG A 75 -3.94 -2.68 8.51
C ARG A 75 -5.09 -3.61 8.12
N ASP A 76 -4.77 -4.61 7.33
CA ASP A 76 -5.65 -5.76 7.07
C ASP A 76 -4.85 -7.07 7.21
N GLY A 77 -5.49 -8.12 7.71
CA GLY A 77 -4.84 -9.41 7.92
C GLY A 77 -5.23 -10.10 9.22
N LYS A 78 -4.28 -10.90 9.74
CA LYS A 78 -4.49 -11.81 10.87
C LYS A 78 -4.91 -11.09 12.16
N SER A 79 -4.35 -9.93 12.44
CA SER A 79 -4.64 -9.16 13.66
C SER A 79 -5.92 -8.34 13.57
N GLY A 80 -6.64 -8.43 12.44
CA GLY A 80 -7.87 -7.70 12.18
C GLY A 80 -7.64 -6.29 11.64
N GLU A 81 -8.73 -5.67 11.20
CA GLU A 81 -8.67 -4.35 10.57
C GLU A 81 -8.33 -3.22 11.56
N LEU A 82 -7.53 -2.27 11.09
CA LEU A 82 -7.24 -1.01 11.79
C LEU A 82 -7.19 0.11 10.76
N SER A 83 -7.90 1.21 10.99
CA SER A 83 -7.82 2.42 10.18
C SER A 83 -7.30 3.57 11.03
N ALA A 84 -6.23 4.24 10.62
CA ALA A 84 -5.61 5.33 11.36
C ALA A 84 -5.18 6.47 10.43
N THR A 85 -4.90 7.62 11.03
CA THR A 85 -4.28 8.75 10.33
C THR A 85 -2.86 8.97 10.84
N LEU A 86 -1.91 9.06 9.92
CA LEU A 86 -0.52 9.37 10.19
C LEU A 86 -0.20 10.76 9.65
N ALA A 87 0.22 11.66 10.53
CA ALA A 87 0.85 12.92 10.15
C ALA A 87 2.34 12.69 9.89
N VAL A 88 2.85 13.26 8.81
CA VAL A 88 4.24 13.16 8.39
C VAL A 88 4.79 14.55 8.15
N ASP A 89 5.90 14.85 8.81
CA ASP A 89 6.73 16.00 8.56
C ASP A 89 7.92 15.57 7.70
N CYS A 90 7.90 15.96 6.42
CA CYS A 90 8.96 15.60 5.48
C CYS A 90 10.26 16.40 5.69
N GLU A 91 10.20 17.60 6.28
CA GLU A 91 11.39 18.40 6.57
C GLU A 91 12.15 17.80 7.76
N ALA A 92 11.42 17.48 8.84
CA ALA A 92 11.99 16.84 10.02
C ALA A 92 12.21 15.33 9.85
N ARG A 93 11.65 14.73 8.79
CA ARG A 93 11.59 13.27 8.59
C ARG A 93 11.02 12.52 9.79
N THR A 94 9.95 13.06 10.35
CA THR A 94 9.24 12.48 11.49
C THR A 94 7.80 12.16 11.13
N ALA A 95 7.19 11.24 11.87
CA ALA A 95 5.78 10.92 11.75
C ALA A 95 5.14 10.77 13.11
N LYS A 96 3.83 11.03 13.18
CA LYS A 96 3.03 10.97 14.41
C LYS A 96 1.62 10.47 14.08
N TRP A 97 1.08 9.60 14.92
CA TRP A 97 -0.31 9.17 14.79
C TRP A 97 -1.28 10.22 15.32
N GLU A 98 -2.33 10.49 14.55
CA GLU A 98 -3.43 11.39 14.93
C GLU A 98 -4.61 10.64 15.56
N GLY A 99 -4.57 9.31 15.53
CA GLY A 99 -5.59 8.42 16.08
C GLY A 99 -6.13 7.46 15.03
N GLY A 100 -6.93 6.50 15.49
CA GLY A 100 -7.50 5.49 14.62
C GLY A 100 -8.65 4.72 15.25
N VAL A 101 -9.09 3.71 14.53
CA VAL A 101 -10.18 2.82 14.90
C VAL A 101 -9.75 1.40 14.64
N LEU A 102 -9.82 0.57 15.67
CA LEU A 102 -9.71 -0.88 15.57
C LEU A 102 -11.07 -1.49 15.21
N TYR A 103 -11.04 -2.66 14.57
CA TYR A 103 -12.22 -3.50 14.33
C TYR A 103 -13.17 -3.52 15.54
N GLY A 104 -14.47 -3.33 15.30
CA GLY A 104 -15.47 -3.19 16.37
C GLY A 104 -15.67 -1.76 16.89
N SER A 105 -15.13 -0.76 16.19
CA SER A 105 -15.30 0.68 16.49
C SER A 105 -14.61 1.15 17.78
N GLU A 106 -13.59 0.44 18.22
CA GLU A 106 -12.75 0.88 19.34
C GLU A 106 -11.81 2.00 18.88
N MET A 107 -11.95 3.18 19.50
CA MET A 107 -11.04 4.30 19.24
C MET A 107 -9.68 4.01 19.86
N VAL A 108 -8.62 4.12 19.05
CA VAL A 108 -7.24 3.97 19.50
C VAL A 108 -6.48 5.28 19.40
N GLY A 109 -5.73 5.59 20.46
CA GLY A 109 -4.90 6.78 20.54
C GLY A 109 -3.50 6.55 19.97
N GLN A 110 -2.68 7.60 20.02
CA GLN A 110 -1.29 7.57 19.57
C GLN A 110 -0.49 6.47 20.29
N ASP A 111 -0.56 6.39 21.62
CA ASP A 111 0.21 5.43 22.41
C ASP A 111 -0.11 3.96 22.04
N ASP A 112 -1.37 3.69 21.69
CA ASP A 112 -1.78 2.36 21.22
C ASP A 112 -1.24 2.09 19.82
N LEU A 113 -1.31 3.06 18.92
CA LEU A 113 -0.80 2.94 17.56
C LEU A 113 0.72 2.80 17.52
N ASP A 114 1.46 3.49 18.38
CA ASP A 114 2.91 3.33 18.53
C ASP A 114 3.30 1.93 19.02
N ARG A 115 2.39 1.24 19.72
CA ARG A 115 2.58 -0.14 20.19
C ARG A 115 2.12 -1.18 19.17
N ILE A 116 1.05 -0.91 18.43
CA ILE A 116 0.43 -1.86 17.49
C ILE A 116 1.12 -1.83 16.13
N ALA A 117 1.47 -0.64 15.63
CA ALA A 117 2.06 -0.49 14.32
C ALA A 117 3.56 -0.76 14.37
N PRO A 118 4.10 -1.63 13.48
CA PRO A 118 5.53 -1.77 13.33
C PRO A 118 6.18 -0.43 12.98
N PRO A 119 7.35 -0.08 13.56
CA PRO A 119 8.03 1.19 13.26
C PRO A 119 8.39 1.34 11.77
N GLU A 120 8.53 0.22 11.05
CA GLU A 120 8.71 0.16 9.60
C GLU A 120 7.58 0.84 8.83
N VAL A 121 6.34 0.84 9.34
CA VAL A 121 5.20 1.47 8.67
C VAL A 121 5.48 2.96 8.51
N ALA A 122 5.73 3.67 9.62
CA ALA A 122 6.00 5.11 9.60
C ALA A 122 7.25 5.44 8.77
N ARG A 123 8.33 4.66 8.92
CA ARG A 123 9.56 4.84 8.15
C ARG A 123 9.31 4.71 6.65
N ASN A 124 8.60 3.67 6.22
CA ASN A 124 8.35 3.41 4.80
C ASN A 124 7.39 4.44 4.20
N VAL A 125 6.47 5.03 4.99
CA VAL A 125 5.64 6.18 4.56
C VAL A 125 6.52 7.41 4.32
N ILE A 126 7.41 7.75 5.25
CA ILE A 126 8.36 8.87 5.10
C ILE A 126 9.22 8.67 3.84
N GLU A 127 9.82 7.49 3.67
CA GLU A 127 10.65 7.17 2.50
C GLU A 127 9.86 7.29 1.19
N ARG A 128 8.61 6.83 1.17
CA ARG A 128 7.75 6.87 -0.02
C ARG A 128 7.35 8.28 -0.42
N TYR A 129 6.94 9.11 0.53
CA TYR A 129 6.31 10.40 0.22
C TYR A 129 7.21 11.61 0.41
N CYS A 130 8.34 11.47 1.11
CA CYS A 130 9.29 12.56 1.34
C CYS A 130 10.53 12.49 0.42
N ALA A 131 10.54 11.61 -0.60
CA ALA A 131 11.67 11.42 -1.52
C ALA A 131 12.02 12.64 -2.41
N GLY A 132 11.33 13.77 -2.26
CA GLY A 132 11.64 15.05 -2.91
C GLY A 132 11.94 16.22 -1.96
N ALA A 133 11.89 16.02 -0.64
CA ALA A 133 12.16 17.09 0.33
C ALA A 133 13.65 17.45 0.45
N ASP A 134 14.55 16.56 0.02
CA ASP A 134 16.00 16.84 -0.03
C ASP A 134 16.39 17.81 -1.14
N THR A 135 15.54 17.97 -2.17
CA THR A 135 15.73 18.97 -3.20
C THR A 135 15.04 20.25 -2.75
N GLY A 136 15.66 20.95 -1.80
CA GLY A 136 15.37 22.36 -1.57
C GLY A 136 15.45 23.08 -2.91
N SER A 137 14.28 23.38 -3.48
CA SER A 137 14.17 24.18 -4.69
C SER A 137 14.73 25.56 -4.35
N PRO A 138 15.74 26.06 -5.10
CA PRO A 138 16.37 27.36 -4.86
C PRO A 138 15.41 28.54 -5.07
#